data_AF-A0A6C0R955-F1
#
_entry.id   AF-A0A6C0R955-F1
#
_cell.length_a   1.000
_cell.length_b   1.000
_cell.length_c   1.000
_cell.angle_alpha   90.00
_cell.angle_beta   90.00
_cell.angle_gamma   90.00
#
_symmetry.space_group_name_H-M   'P 1'
#
loop_
_entity.id
_entity.type
_entity.pdbx_description
1 polymer ?
#
loop_
_entity_poly.entity_id
_entity_poly.type
_entity_poly.pdbx_seq_one_letter_code
_entity_poly.pdbx_strand_id
1 'polypeptide(L)'
;MEQQDFNKDFHLKLNAEFERIDKFLEKFQQHFIREQWLMANEHVVSDLSKEGLEDQLKNYANHMFSCADSVADKDQNYNEIRLTLELEAMTRAMEKYPSFFRESEFARQTHQKAKELLIHFFPELIELSANGFRLLEKYCLLYNYEFISSLKEQ
;
A
#
# COMPACT_ATOMS: atom_id res chain seq x y z
N MET A 1 28.68 2.66 35.76
CA MET A 1 27.36 3.33 35.76
C MET A 1 26.97 3.87 34.38
N GLU A 2 27.91 4.27 33.52
CA GLU A 2 27.59 4.86 32.19
C GLU A 2 26.92 3.91 31.17
N GLN A 3 27.20 2.60 31.20
CA GLN A 3 26.58 1.65 30.26
C GLN A 3 25.09 1.36 30.53
N GLN A 4 24.62 1.50 31.77
CA GLN A 4 23.21 1.28 32.10
C GLN A 4 22.33 2.47 31.67
N ASP A 5 22.84 3.69 31.79
CA ASP A 5 22.13 4.91 31.36
C ASP A 5 22.06 5.00 29.83
N PHE A 6 23.14 4.66 29.10
CA PHE A 6 23.11 4.61 27.63
C PHE A 6 22.08 3.60 27.10
N ASN A 7 22.01 2.42 27.73
CA ASN A 7 21.07 1.38 27.30
C ASN A 7 19.62 1.80 27.55
N LYS A 8 19.35 2.47 28.67
CA LYS A 8 18.03 3.01 28.99
C LYS A 8 17.60 4.11 28.02
N ASP A 9 18.50 5.04 27.69
CA ASP A 9 18.23 6.11 26.72
C ASP A 9 18.02 5.57 25.29
N PHE A 10 18.77 4.55 24.90
CA PHE A 10 18.58 3.86 23.62
C PHE A 10 17.22 3.17 23.55
N HIS A 11 16.84 2.40 24.58
CA HIS A 11 15.54 1.73 24.63
C HIS A 11 14.37 2.72 24.65
N LEU A 12 14.49 3.85 25.37
CA LEU A 12 13.47 4.88 25.39
C LEU A 12 13.26 5.52 24.01
N LYS A 13 14.35 5.85 23.31
CA LYS A 13 14.30 6.39 21.95
C LYS A 13 13.70 5.38 20.97
N LEU A 14 14.09 4.11 21.07
CA LEU A 14 13.58 3.04 20.21
C LEU A 14 12.07 2.82 20.43
N ASN A 15 11.62 2.78 21.68
CA ASN A 15 10.19 2.68 21.99
C ASN A 15 9.40 3.87 21.45
N ALA A 16 9.94 5.09 21.57
CA ALA A 16 9.30 6.29 21.03
C ALA A 16 9.16 6.23 19.50
N GLU A 17 10.16 5.70 18.79
CA GLU A 17 10.08 5.52 17.34
C GLU A 17 9.08 4.42 16.94
N PHE A 18 9.00 3.30 17.68
CA PHE A 18 7.95 2.30 17.45
C PHE A 18 6.55 2.90 17.65
N GLU A 19 6.32 3.62 18.76
CA GLU A 19 5.04 4.30 18.97
C GLU A 19 4.73 5.32 17.86
N ARG A 20 5.74 5.98 17.30
CA ARG A 20 5.55 6.94 16.20
C ARG A 20 5.10 6.22 14.93
N ILE A 21 5.73 5.09 14.60
CA ILE A 21 5.39 4.26 13.45
C ILE A 21 3.97 3.69 13.62
N ASP A 22 3.65 3.14 14.79
CA ASP A 22 2.32 2.58 15.08
C ASP A 22 1.23 3.64 14.92
N LYS A 23 1.41 4.83 15.52
CA LYS A 23 0.48 5.96 15.37
C LYS A 23 0.34 6.41 13.92
N PHE A 24 1.39 6.34 13.13
CA PHE A 24 1.36 6.70 11.71
C PHE A 24 0.60 5.64 10.89
N LEU A 25 0.89 4.35 11.12
CA LEU A 25 0.18 3.22 10.51
C LEU A 25 -1.32 3.26 10.84
N GLU A 26 -1.69 3.47 12.11
CA GLU A 26 -3.08 3.57 12.53
C GLU A 26 -3.81 4.71 11.81
N LYS A 27 -3.19 5.90 11.72
CA LYS A 27 -3.77 7.04 10.99
C LYS A 27 -3.94 6.75 9.51
N PHE A 28 -2.93 6.16 8.89
CA PHE A 28 -2.98 5.76 7.48
C PHE A 28 -4.13 4.76 7.25
N GLN A 29 -4.17 3.68 8.02
CA GLN A 29 -5.20 2.64 7.90
C GLN A 29 -6.60 3.21 8.11
N GLN A 30 -6.82 4.01 9.16
CA GLN A 30 -8.13 4.61 9.43
C GLN A 30 -8.61 5.48 8.27
N HIS A 31 -7.75 6.33 7.73
CA HIS A 31 -8.11 7.19 6.60
C HIS A 31 -8.32 6.36 5.32
N PHE A 32 -7.42 5.42 5.05
CA PHE A 32 -7.48 4.58 3.86
C PHE A 32 -8.75 3.73 3.83
N ILE A 33 -9.03 3.01 4.92
CA ILE A 33 -10.23 2.17 5.04
C ILE A 33 -11.48 3.03 4.87
N ARG A 34 -11.55 4.21 5.51
CA ARG A 34 -12.71 5.10 5.37
C ARG A 34 -12.98 5.51 3.93
N GLU A 35 -11.97 5.98 3.20
CA GLU A 35 -12.15 6.47 1.84
C GLU A 35 -12.49 5.33 0.88
N GLN A 36 -11.86 4.17 1.03
CA GLN A 36 -12.17 3.00 0.20
C GLN A 36 -13.53 2.41 0.53
N TRP A 37 -13.96 2.49 1.79
CA TRP A 37 -15.32 2.12 2.19
C TRP A 37 -16.36 2.98 1.46
N LEU A 38 -16.14 4.30 1.40
CA LEU A 38 -17.03 5.21 0.68
C LEU A 38 -17.14 4.82 -0.80
N MET A 39 -16.01 4.52 -1.45
CA MET A 39 -15.98 4.03 -2.84
C MET A 39 -16.77 2.71 -3.00
N ALA A 40 -16.58 1.75 -2.10
CA ALA A 40 -17.28 0.47 -2.15
C ALA A 40 -18.81 0.60 -1.98
N ASN A 41 -19.24 1.51 -1.09
CA ASN A 41 -20.66 1.81 -0.89
C ASN A 41 -21.30 2.48 -2.11
N GLU A 42 -20.59 3.41 -2.77
CA GLU A 42 -21.09 4.13 -3.96
C GLU A 42 -21.32 3.19 -5.16
N HIS A 43 -20.52 2.13 -5.27
CA HIS A 43 -20.64 1.13 -6.35
C HIS A 43 -21.51 -0.08 -6.00
N VAL A 44 -22.27 -0.01 -4.91
CA VAL A 44 -23.26 -1.03 -4.48
C VAL A 44 -22.63 -2.43 -4.50
N VAL A 45 -21.52 -2.62 -3.78
CA VAL A 45 -21.08 -3.96 -3.40
C VAL A 45 -22.03 -4.46 -2.29
N SER A 46 -23.31 -4.66 -2.63
CA SER A 46 -24.43 -4.83 -1.69
C SER A 46 -24.45 -6.18 -0.98
N ASP A 47 -23.68 -7.14 -1.46
CA ASP A 47 -23.80 -8.53 -1.05
C ASP A 47 -22.69 -8.97 -0.08
N LEU A 48 -21.72 -8.10 0.20
CA LEU A 48 -20.67 -8.38 1.19
C LEU A 48 -21.15 -8.06 2.60
N SER A 49 -20.89 -8.98 3.53
CA SER A 49 -21.04 -8.69 4.95
C SER A 49 -20.10 -7.54 5.35
N LYS A 50 -20.59 -6.67 6.23
CA LYS A 50 -19.83 -5.52 6.73
C LYS A 50 -18.46 -5.95 7.31
N GLU A 51 -18.42 -7.09 7.98
CA GLU A 51 -17.20 -7.66 8.58
C GLU A 51 -16.22 -8.15 7.51
N GLY A 52 -16.69 -8.86 6.48
CA GLY A 52 -15.84 -9.35 5.39
C GLY A 52 -15.17 -8.22 4.61
N LEU A 53 -15.89 -7.14 4.33
CA LEU A 53 -15.34 -5.96 3.66
C LEU A 53 -14.28 -5.25 4.52
N GLU A 54 -14.51 -5.13 5.84
CA GLU A 54 -13.58 -4.47 6.75
C GLU A 54 -12.22 -5.16 6.78
N ASP A 55 -12.19 -6.49 6.83
CA ASP A 55 -10.94 -7.25 6.84
C ASP A 55 -10.20 -7.16 5.50
N GLN A 56 -10.91 -7.17 4.37
CA GLN A 56 -10.28 -6.97 3.06
C GLN A 56 -9.71 -5.55 2.92
N LEU A 57 -10.39 -4.53 3.44
CA LEU A 57 -9.89 -3.16 3.45
C LEU A 57 -8.67 -2.99 4.36
N LYS A 58 -8.62 -3.66 5.52
CA LYS A 58 -7.44 -3.69 6.39
C LYS A 58 -6.24 -4.33 5.68
N ASN A 59 -6.45 -5.46 5.03
CA ASN A 59 -5.39 -6.13 4.26
C ASN A 59 -4.88 -5.24 3.12
N TYR A 60 -5.80 -4.58 2.40
CA TYR A 60 -5.43 -3.66 1.34
C TYR A 60 -4.63 -2.46 1.88
N ALA A 61 -5.05 -1.86 2.99
CA ALA A 61 -4.30 -0.79 3.64
C ALA A 61 -2.88 -1.27 4.04
N ASN A 62 -2.76 -2.46 4.64
CA ASN A 62 -1.45 -3.02 5.01
C ASN A 62 -0.52 -3.19 3.81
N HIS A 63 -1.03 -3.77 2.73
CA HIS A 63 -0.26 -3.92 1.50
C HIS A 63 0.20 -2.58 0.93
N MET A 64 -0.69 -1.59 0.89
CA MET A 64 -0.35 -0.24 0.41
C MET A 64 0.71 0.44 1.29
N PHE A 65 0.58 0.33 2.61
CA PHE A 65 1.55 0.87 3.55
C PHE A 65 2.93 0.24 3.37
N SER A 66 3.00 -1.10 3.37
CA SER A 66 4.26 -1.83 3.19
C SER A 66 4.86 -1.63 1.80
N CYS A 67 4.03 -1.37 0.79
CA CYS A 67 4.48 -1.07 -0.56
C CYS A 67 5.30 0.22 -0.63
N ALA A 68 4.88 1.28 0.07
CA ALA A 68 5.59 2.56 0.05
C ALA A 68 7.04 2.40 0.52
N ASP A 69 7.21 1.78 1.69
CA ASP A 69 8.53 1.54 2.29
C ASP A 69 9.37 0.59 1.42
N SER A 70 8.77 -0.52 0.97
CA SER A 70 9.49 -1.50 0.15
C SER A 70 9.98 -0.93 -1.18
N VAL A 71 9.17 -0.11 -1.86
CA VAL A 71 9.56 0.49 -3.15
C VAL A 71 10.59 1.60 -2.95
N ALA A 72 10.46 2.41 -1.90
CA ALA A 72 11.46 3.42 -1.57
C ALA A 72 12.83 2.79 -1.26
N ASP A 73 12.86 1.73 -0.45
CA ASP A 73 14.07 0.98 -0.16
C ASP A 73 14.71 0.40 -1.43
N LYS A 74 13.89 -0.21 -2.30
CA LYS A 74 14.36 -0.75 -3.58
C LYS A 74 14.92 0.34 -4.48
N ASP A 75 14.22 1.45 -4.65
CA ASP A 75 14.66 2.54 -5.53
C ASP A 75 15.99 3.14 -5.08
N GLN A 76 16.20 3.25 -3.76
CA GLN A 76 17.45 3.74 -3.20
C GLN A 76 18.61 2.74 -3.31
N ASN A 77 18.34 1.45 -3.12
CA ASN A 77 19.39 0.44 -2.93
C ASN A 77 19.65 -0.44 -4.16
N TYR A 78 18.74 -0.49 -5.12
CA TYR A 78 18.90 -1.31 -6.31
C TYR A 78 19.59 -0.52 -7.41
N ASN A 79 20.49 -1.20 -8.13
CA ASN A 79 20.98 -0.64 -9.38
C ASN A 79 19.86 -0.65 -10.45
N GLU A 80 20.04 0.17 -11.49
CA GLU A 80 19.05 0.36 -12.54
C GLU A 80 18.63 -0.95 -13.23
N ILE A 81 19.58 -1.85 -13.45
CA ILE A 81 19.32 -3.17 -14.08
C ILE A 81 18.37 -3.98 -13.19
N ARG A 82 18.62 -4.02 -11.88
CA ARG A 82 17.79 -4.78 -10.93
C ARG A 82 16.38 -4.20 -10.82
N LEU A 83 16.24 -2.87 -10.76
CA LEU A 83 14.92 -2.21 -10.80
C LEU A 83 14.16 -2.54 -12.09
N THR A 84 14.85 -2.53 -13.23
CA THR A 84 14.26 -2.85 -14.53
C THR A 84 13.73 -4.28 -14.58
N LEU A 85 14.55 -5.25 -14.14
CA LEU A 85 14.15 -6.66 -14.11
C LEU A 85 12.94 -6.90 -13.20
N GLU A 86 12.87 -6.22 -12.07
CA GLU A 86 11.72 -6.32 -11.17
C GLU A 86 10.47 -5.68 -11.77
N LEU A 87 10.60 -4.50 -12.39
CA LEU A 87 9.50 -3.85 -13.10
C LEU A 87 8.95 -4.73 -14.24
N GLU A 88 9.82 -5.40 -14.99
CA GLU A 88 9.42 -6.38 -16.01
C GLU A 88 8.69 -7.58 -15.41
N ALA A 89 9.21 -8.14 -14.31
CA ALA A 89 8.58 -9.25 -13.61
C ALA A 89 7.18 -8.88 -13.10
N MET A 90 7.05 -7.71 -12.47
CA MET A 90 5.78 -7.18 -12.01
C MET A 90 4.82 -6.91 -13.18
N THR A 91 5.32 -6.34 -14.28
CA THR A 91 4.50 -6.12 -15.48
C THR A 91 3.92 -7.43 -16.01
N ARG A 92 4.75 -8.48 -16.13
CA ARG A 92 4.29 -9.82 -16.54
C ARG A 92 3.30 -10.44 -15.53
N ALA A 93 3.47 -10.17 -14.24
CA ALA A 93 2.52 -10.64 -13.22
C ALA A 93 1.15 -9.96 -13.40
N MET A 94 1.14 -8.65 -13.66
CA MET A 94 -0.10 -7.88 -13.88
C MET A 94 -0.87 -8.32 -15.12
N GLU A 95 -0.18 -8.79 -16.17
CA GLU A 95 -0.83 -9.29 -17.39
C GLU A 95 -1.67 -10.55 -17.16
N LYS A 96 -1.42 -11.30 -16.09
CA LYS A 96 -2.19 -12.50 -15.73
C LYS A 96 -3.59 -12.17 -15.19
N TYR A 97 -3.83 -10.94 -14.74
CA TYR A 97 -5.13 -10.55 -14.25
C TYR A 97 -6.13 -10.34 -15.40
N PRO A 98 -7.38 -10.84 -15.27
CA PRO A 98 -8.44 -10.66 -16.25
C PRO A 98 -8.64 -9.20 -16.68
N SER A 99 -8.93 -8.96 -17.97
CA SER A 99 -9.12 -7.61 -18.51
C SER A 99 -10.28 -6.86 -17.86
N PHE A 100 -11.34 -7.57 -17.44
CA PHE A 100 -12.49 -6.93 -16.80
C PHE A 100 -12.13 -6.20 -15.48
N PHE A 101 -11.07 -6.61 -14.77
CA PHE A 101 -10.59 -5.86 -13.60
C PHE A 101 -9.93 -4.54 -14.01
N ARG A 102 -9.26 -4.52 -15.17
CA ARG A 102 -8.60 -3.32 -15.72
C ARG A 102 -9.60 -2.31 -16.28
N GLU A 103 -10.75 -2.80 -16.74
CA GLU A 103 -11.80 -2.00 -17.39
C GLU A 103 -12.91 -1.56 -16.42
N SER A 104 -12.97 -2.13 -15.22
CA SER A 104 -13.95 -1.77 -14.20
C SER A 104 -13.76 -0.33 -13.72
N GLU A 105 -14.84 0.46 -13.76
CA GLU A 105 -14.84 1.83 -13.23
C GLU A 105 -14.51 1.85 -11.74
N PHE A 106 -15.17 0.99 -10.95
CA PHE A 106 -14.87 0.80 -9.53
C PHE A 106 -13.38 0.49 -9.32
N ALA A 107 -12.82 -0.44 -10.08
CA ALA A 107 -11.41 -0.80 -9.95
C ALA A 107 -10.47 0.38 -10.19
N ARG A 108 -10.80 1.22 -11.18
CA ARG A 108 -10.04 2.41 -11.53
C ARG A 108 -10.13 3.49 -10.46
N GLN A 109 -11.32 3.71 -9.90
CA GLN A 109 -11.54 4.73 -8.86
C GLN A 109 -10.88 4.33 -7.54
N THR A 110 -11.03 3.07 -7.12
CA THR A 110 -10.36 2.50 -5.94
C THR A 110 -8.84 2.60 -6.05
N HIS A 111 -8.27 2.26 -7.21
CA HIS A 111 -6.83 2.42 -7.49
C HIS A 111 -6.38 3.88 -7.40
N GLN A 112 -7.11 4.78 -8.06
CA GLN A 112 -6.78 6.20 -8.05
C GLN A 112 -6.81 6.75 -6.62
N LYS A 113 -7.86 6.43 -5.85
CA LYS A 113 -7.98 6.88 -4.45
C LYS A 113 -6.85 6.31 -3.58
N ALA A 114 -6.49 5.05 -3.78
CA ALA A 114 -5.39 4.41 -3.05
C ALA A 114 -4.07 5.13 -3.29
N LYS A 115 -3.78 5.49 -4.54
CA LYS A 115 -2.57 6.26 -4.89
C LYS A 115 -2.56 7.67 -4.31
N GLU A 116 -3.68 8.38 -4.40
CA GLU A 116 -3.81 9.72 -3.82
C GLU A 116 -3.50 9.71 -2.33
N LEU A 117 -4.04 8.74 -1.60
CA LEU A 117 -3.77 8.55 -0.17
C LEU A 117 -2.32 8.16 0.10
N LEU A 118 -1.74 7.29 -0.73
CA LEU A 118 -0.34 6.89 -0.58
C LEU A 118 0.60 8.10 -0.70
N ILE A 119 0.44 8.93 -1.73
CA ILE A 119 1.25 10.15 -1.90
C ILE A 119 0.98 11.17 -0.79
N HIS A 120 -0.25 11.25 -0.29
CA HIS A 120 -0.58 12.16 0.81
C HIS A 120 0.14 11.79 2.12
N PHE A 121 0.23 10.50 2.43
CA PHE A 121 0.86 10.03 3.66
C PHE A 121 2.37 9.84 3.53
N PHE A 122 2.86 9.50 2.33
CA PHE A 122 4.27 9.27 2.01
C PHE A 122 4.74 10.24 0.91
N PRO A 123 4.86 11.55 1.21
CA PRO A 123 5.23 12.56 0.22
C PRO A 123 6.60 12.33 -0.42
N GLU A 124 7.51 11.64 0.27
CA GLU A 124 8.83 11.24 -0.23
C GLU A 124 8.76 10.34 -1.47
N LEU A 125 7.63 9.67 -1.72
CA LEU A 125 7.44 8.87 -2.93
C LEU A 125 7.46 9.69 -4.22
N ILE A 126 7.33 11.02 -4.12
CA ILE A 126 7.48 11.96 -5.24
C ILE A 126 8.94 12.04 -5.70
N GLU A 127 9.89 11.73 -4.82
CA GLU A 127 11.33 11.80 -5.10
C GLU A 127 11.89 10.51 -5.74
N LEU A 128 11.06 9.47 -5.91
CA LEU A 128 11.46 8.23 -6.55
C LEU A 128 11.98 8.46 -7.97
N SER A 129 12.92 7.61 -8.39
CA SER A 129 13.34 7.55 -9.79
C SER A 129 12.17 7.18 -10.70
N ALA A 130 12.32 7.42 -12.00
CA ALA A 130 11.29 7.05 -12.98
C ALA A 130 10.94 5.55 -12.93
N ASN A 131 11.93 4.69 -12.66
CA ASN A 131 11.70 3.25 -12.52
C ASN A 131 11.06 2.90 -11.17
N GLY A 132 11.47 3.55 -10.08
CA GLY A 132 10.84 3.42 -8.76
C GLY A 132 9.36 3.80 -8.80
N PHE A 133 9.02 4.92 -9.43
CA PHE A 133 7.63 5.34 -9.57
C PHE A 133 6.79 4.37 -10.42
N ARG A 134 7.37 3.83 -11.51
CA ARG A 134 6.71 2.79 -12.31
C ARG A 134 6.51 1.50 -11.53
N LEU A 135 7.49 1.13 -10.69
CA LEU A 135 7.40 -0.06 -9.85
C LEU A 135 6.31 0.12 -8.78
N LEU A 136 6.25 1.29 -8.14
CA LEU A 136 5.18 1.68 -7.21
C LEU A 136 3.80 1.51 -7.85
N GLU A 137 3.63 2.03 -9.08
CA GLU A 137 2.38 1.91 -9.81
C GLU A 137 1.97 0.44 -10.02
N LYS A 138 2.92 -0.44 -10.38
CA LYS A 138 2.63 -1.86 -10.60
C LYS A 138 2.22 -2.57 -9.32
N TYR A 139 2.86 -2.27 -8.19
CA TYR A 139 2.46 -2.84 -6.91
C TYR A 139 1.10 -2.31 -6.46
N CYS A 140 0.83 -1.00 -6.58
CA CYS A 140 -0.48 -0.43 -6.27
C CYS A 140 -1.59 -1.12 -7.08
N LEU A 141 -1.35 -1.33 -8.38
CA LEU A 141 -2.29 -2.06 -9.25
C LEU A 141 -2.47 -3.52 -8.81
N LEU A 142 -1.39 -4.20 -8.43
CA LEU A 142 -1.45 -5.58 -7.96
C LEU A 142 -2.39 -5.70 -6.75
N TYR A 143 -2.13 -4.90 -5.71
CA TYR A 143 -2.91 -4.93 -4.48
C TYR A 143 -4.36 -4.49 -4.69
N ASN A 144 -4.59 -3.55 -5.60
CA ASN A 144 -5.94 -3.18 -6.01
C ASN A 144 -6.68 -4.36 -6.66
N TYR A 145 -6.04 -5.11 -7.56
CA TYR A 145 -6.67 -6.26 -8.19
C TYR A 145 -6.87 -7.43 -7.23
N GLU A 146 -5.95 -7.66 -6.31
CA GLU A 146 -6.12 -8.63 -5.22
C GLU A 146 -7.33 -8.27 -4.36
N PHE A 147 -7.46 -7.00 -3.96
CA PHE A 147 -8.62 -6.50 -3.24
C PHE A 147 -9.91 -6.75 -4.02
N ILE A 148 -10.00 -6.31 -5.28
CA ILE A 148 -11.24 -6.46 -6.07
C ILE A 148 -11.57 -7.93 -6.36
N SER A 149 -10.57 -8.79 -6.56
CA SER A 149 -10.78 -10.24 -6.72
C SER A 149 -11.36 -10.84 -5.45
N SER A 150 -10.84 -10.44 -4.28
CA SER A 150 -11.31 -10.93 -2.97
C SER A 150 -12.78 -10.58 -2.68
N LEU A 151 -13.31 -9.53 -3.30
CA LEU A 151 -14.71 -9.13 -3.19
C LEU A 151 -15.65 -9.99 -4.06
N LYS A 152 -15.12 -10.69 -5.08
CA LYS A 152 -15.90 -11.53 -6.01
C LYS A 152 -15.92 -13.01 -5.63
N GLU A 153 -14.95 -13.45 -4.83
CA GLU A 153 -14.80 -14.85 -4.40
C GLU A 153 -15.68 -15.20 -3.18
N GLN A 154 -16.46 -14.24 -2.67
CA GLN A 154 -17.43 -14.40 -1.59
C GLN A 154 -18.86 -14.41 -2.15
#